data_AF-A0A4Q4KSG4-F1
#
_entry.id   AF-A0A4Q4KSG4-F1
#
_cell.length_a   1.000
_cell.length_b   1.000
_cell.length_c   1.000
_cell.angle_alpha   90.00
_cell.angle_beta   90.00
_cell.angle_gamma   90.00
#
_symmetry.space_group_name_H-M   'P 1'
#
loop_
_entity.id
_entity.type
_entity.pdbx_description
1 polymer ?
#
loop_
_entity_poly.entity_id
_entity_poly.type
_entity_poly.pdbx_seq_one_letter_code
_entity_poly.pdbx_strand_id
1 'polypeptide(L)'
;GNTYQEGHEDQVMVQAFTHDVIIPRDPQSGQPTGQRVHKPVVITKVYDKASPLLQAALTSGERMSEIVIQWYRTSAQGTQEHYYTTKLEDAIIVAINNKMHNCQDPGNAHFTHLEEVQFTYRKITWTHEVSGTSGSDDWRAPVV
;
A
#
# COMPACT_ATOMS: atom_id res chain seq x y z
N GLY A 1 -14.67 -10.53 -12.30
CA GLY A 1 -14.93 -11.58 -11.30
C GLY A 1 -15.97 -11.09 -10.31
N ASN A 2 -16.33 -11.89 -9.30
CA ASN A 2 -17.43 -11.56 -8.37
C ASN A 2 -17.12 -10.42 -7.38
N THR A 3 -15.88 -9.92 -7.30
CA THR A 3 -15.48 -8.82 -6.41
C THR A 3 -15.38 -7.46 -7.12
N TYR A 4 -15.90 -7.38 -8.35
CA TYR A 4 -16.01 -6.12 -9.08
C TYR A 4 -16.91 -5.12 -8.34
N GLN A 5 -16.55 -3.84 -8.40
CA GLN A 5 -17.36 -2.74 -7.88
C GLN A 5 -17.52 -1.67 -8.97
N GLU A 6 -18.76 -1.30 -9.25
CA GLU A 6 -19.10 -0.18 -10.13
C GLU A 6 -18.61 1.13 -9.49
N GLY A 7 -18.04 2.03 -10.31
CA GLY A 7 -17.36 3.25 -9.87
C GLY A 7 -15.89 3.08 -9.49
N HIS A 8 -15.35 1.85 -9.51
CA HIS A 8 -13.96 1.52 -9.20
C HIS A 8 -13.30 0.67 -10.30
N GLU A 9 -13.67 0.89 -11.56
CA GLU A 9 -13.28 0.09 -12.72
C GLU A 9 -11.76 0.13 -13.02
N ASP A 10 -11.14 1.25 -12.67
CA ASP A 10 -9.71 1.53 -12.88
C ASP A 10 -8.90 1.41 -11.58
N GLN A 11 -9.47 0.77 -10.56
CA GLN A 11 -8.85 0.58 -9.25
C GLN A 11 -8.72 -0.90 -8.92
N VAL A 12 -7.72 -1.20 -8.10
CA VAL A 12 -7.48 -2.55 -7.56
C VAL A 12 -8.02 -2.60 -6.13
N MET A 13 -8.83 -3.61 -5.84
CA MET A 13 -9.32 -3.84 -4.48
C MET A 13 -8.21 -4.43 -3.60
N VAL A 14 -7.79 -3.66 -2.60
CA VAL A 14 -6.79 -4.07 -1.60
C VAL A 14 -7.47 -4.76 -0.42
N GLN A 15 -6.93 -5.91 -0.02
CA GLN A 15 -7.42 -6.75 1.08
C GLN A 15 -6.64 -6.56 2.38
N ALA A 16 -5.34 -6.24 2.28
CA ALA A 16 -4.50 -5.92 3.43
C ALA A 16 -3.45 -4.87 3.07
N PHE A 17 -3.02 -4.13 4.08
CA PHE A 17 -2.00 -3.09 3.96
C PHE A 17 -1.07 -3.16 5.16
N THR A 18 0.24 -3.08 4.93
CA THR A 18 1.24 -2.87 5.99
C THR A 18 2.29 -1.88 5.51
N HIS A 19 2.75 -1.04 6.43
CA HIS A 19 3.77 -0.05 6.15
C HIS A 19 4.39 0.47 7.44
N ASP A 20 5.72 0.49 7.50
CA ASP A 20 6.48 0.98 8.65
C ASP A 20 7.42 2.11 8.25
N VAL A 21 7.44 3.17 9.04
CA VAL A 21 8.47 4.22 9.01
C VAL A 21 9.15 4.25 10.37
N ILE A 22 10.46 4.05 10.39
CA ILE A 22 11.24 3.89 11.63
C ILE A 22 12.30 4.97 11.72
N ILE A 23 12.42 5.62 12.88
CA ILE A 23 13.58 6.43 13.20
C ILE A 23 14.51 5.57 14.06
N PRO A 24 15.73 5.23 13.59
CA PRO A 24 16.70 4.52 14.41
C PRO A 24 16.96 5.27 15.70
N ARG A 25 16.97 4.55 16.83
CA ARG A 25 17.17 5.13 18.17
C ARG A 25 18.26 4.38 18.92
N ASP A 26 19.00 5.10 19.74
CA ASP A 26 19.95 4.49 20.66
C ASP A 26 19.19 3.69 21.73
N PRO A 27 19.49 2.39 21.94
CA PRO A 27 18.77 1.56 22.90
C PRO A 27 18.88 2.03 24.36
N GLN A 28 19.93 2.76 24.72
CA GLN A 28 20.16 3.19 26.11
C GLN A 28 19.50 4.54 26.42
N SER A 29 19.55 5.50 25.51
CA SER A 29 19.02 6.86 25.71
C SER A 29 17.66 7.10 25.05
N GLY A 30 17.25 6.28 24.08
CA GLY A 30 16.04 6.50 23.28
C GLY A 30 16.14 7.65 22.28
N GLN A 31 17.30 8.32 22.17
CA GLN A 31 17.49 9.43 21.25
C GLN A 31 17.62 8.96 19.79
N PRO A 32 17.12 9.74 18.82
CA PRO A 32 17.31 9.45 17.39
C PRO A 32 18.80 9.40 17.02
N THR A 33 19.24 8.33 16.38
CA THR A 33 20.63 8.12 15.94
C THR A 33 20.83 8.26 14.44
N GLY A 34 19.75 8.41 13.66
CA GLY A 34 19.82 8.51 12.21
C GLY A 34 18.56 9.09 11.59
N GLN A 35 18.57 9.19 10.27
CA GLN A 35 17.40 9.57 9.51
C GLN A 35 16.33 8.48 9.54
N ARG A 36 15.07 8.88 9.35
CA ARG A 36 13.96 7.95 9.14
C ARG A 36 14.26 6.95 8.01
N VAL A 37 13.87 5.70 8.24
CA VAL A 37 13.98 4.56 7.32
C VAL A 37 12.57 4.15 6.95
N HIS A 38 12.25 4.27 5.68
CA HIS A 38 10.97 3.82 5.12
C HIS A 38 11.10 2.35 4.73
N LYS A 39 10.29 1.49 5.34
CA LYS A 39 10.11 0.14 4.82
C LYS A 39 9.17 0.18 3.62
N PRO A 40 9.20 -0.86 2.75
CA PRO A 40 8.27 -0.94 1.65
C PRO A 40 6.81 -0.84 2.12
N VAL A 41 5.98 -0.12 1.36
CA VAL A 41 4.52 -0.25 1.47
C VAL A 41 4.15 -1.60 0.89
N VAL A 42 3.41 -2.41 1.64
CA VAL A 42 2.95 -3.72 1.18
C VAL A 42 1.43 -3.71 1.10
N ILE A 43 0.90 -4.01 -0.07
CA ILE A 43 -0.53 -4.26 -0.26
C ILE A 43 -0.75 -5.74 -0.59
N THR A 44 -1.84 -6.31 -0.11
CA THR A 44 -2.31 -7.63 -0.55
C THR A 44 -3.55 -7.45 -1.39
N LYS A 45 -3.56 -8.02 -2.59
CA LYS A 45 -4.69 -8.02 -3.51
C LYS A 45 -4.98 -9.44 -3.98
N VAL A 46 -6.12 -9.64 -4.64
CA VAL A 46 -6.39 -10.87 -5.38
C VAL A 46 -5.75 -10.81 -6.77
N TYR A 47 -5.56 -11.96 -7.41
CA TYR A 47 -5.17 -12.00 -8.82
C TYR A 47 -6.24 -11.33 -9.69
N ASP A 48 -5.82 -10.42 -10.56
CA ASP A 48 -6.72 -9.64 -11.42
C ASP A 48 -6.04 -9.23 -12.75
N LYS A 49 -6.70 -8.35 -13.52
CA LYS A 49 -6.18 -7.85 -14.81
C LYS A 49 -4.82 -7.15 -14.69
N ALA A 50 -4.49 -6.60 -13.51
CA ALA A 50 -3.26 -5.86 -13.28
C ALA A 50 -2.09 -6.77 -12.89
N SER A 51 -2.33 -7.98 -12.36
CA SER A 51 -1.26 -8.88 -11.88
C SER A 51 -0.13 -9.10 -12.90
N PRO A 52 -0.39 -9.42 -14.19
CA PRO A 52 0.71 -9.56 -15.17
C PRO A 52 1.48 -8.25 -15.42
N LEU A 53 0.79 -7.10 -15.37
CA LEU A 53 1.39 -5.79 -15.56
C LEU A 53 2.28 -5.41 -14.37
N LEU A 54 1.85 -5.74 -13.14
CA LEU A 54 2.65 -5.54 -11.94
C LEU A 54 3.92 -6.40 -11.96
N GLN A 55 3.84 -7.63 -12.45
CA GLN A 55 5.01 -8.49 -12.65
C GLN A 55 5.96 -7.95 -13.74
N ALA A 56 5.43 -7.41 -14.82
CA ALA A 56 6.22 -6.74 -15.86
C ALA A 56 6.91 -5.49 -15.32
N ALA A 57 6.21 -4.67 -14.53
CA ALA A 57 6.78 -3.49 -13.88
C ALA A 57 7.90 -3.87 -12.88
N LEU A 58 7.70 -4.92 -12.09
CA LEU A 58 8.73 -5.45 -11.18
C LEU A 58 9.98 -5.90 -11.95
N THR A 59 9.82 -6.71 -13.00
CA THR A 59 10.95 -7.30 -13.74
C THR A 59 11.70 -6.30 -14.61
N SER A 60 11.06 -5.21 -15.03
CA SER A 60 11.67 -4.13 -15.79
C SER A 60 12.23 -3.00 -14.92
N GLY A 61 11.90 -2.96 -13.62
CA GLY A 61 12.24 -1.84 -12.75
C GLY A 61 11.48 -0.56 -13.12
N GLU A 62 10.27 -0.70 -13.67
CA GLU A 62 9.44 0.43 -14.07
C GLU A 62 9.12 1.32 -12.86
N ARG A 63 9.26 2.63 -13.07
CA ARG A 63 8.90 3.63 -12.08
C ARG A 63 7.48 4.11 -12.32
N MET A 64 6.62 3.88 -11.34
CA MET A 64 5.25 4.38 -11.30
C MET A 64 5.29 5.82 -10.80
N SER A 65 4.83 6.76 -11.63
CA SER A 65 4.80 8.19 -11.27
C SER A 65 3.95 8.43 -10.03
N GLU A 66 2.83 7.72 -9.90
CA GLU A 66 1.87 7.89 -8.83
C GLU A 66 1.19 6.55 -8.47
N ILE A 67 1.07 6.29 -7.17
CA ILE A 67 0.20 5.24 -6.62
C ILE A 67 -0.70 5.89 -5.57
N VAL A 68 -2.01 5.78 -5.73
CA VAL A 68 -2.99 6.33 -4.79
C VAL A 68 -3.75 5.19 -4.12
N ILE A 69 -3.63 5.10 -2.80
CA ILE A 69 -4.36 4.16 -1.96
C ILE A 69 -5.46 4.94 -1.25
N GLN A 70 -6.71 4.65 -1.61
CA GLN A 70 -7.90 5.27 -1.04
C GLN A 70 -8.49 4.38 0.04
N TRP A 71 -8.74 4.95 1.21
CA TRP A 71 -9.26 4.24 2.36
C TRP A 71 -10.71 4.58 2.58
N TYR A 72 -11.54 3.55 2.61
CA TYR A 72 -12.98 3.67 2.79
C TYR A 72 -13.39 3.18 4.17
N ARG A 73 -14.41 3.82 4.75
CA ARG A 73 -15.11 3.35 5.94
C ARG A 73 -16.60 3.62 5.79
N THR A 74 -17.41 2.93 6.59
CA THR A 74 -18.84 3.23 6.68
C THR A 74 -19.04 4.49 7.52
N SER A 75 -19.64 5.52 6.92
CA SER A 75 -20.01 6.78 7.57
C SER A 75 -21.15 6.59 8.59
N ALA A 76 -21.42 7.62 9.40
CA ALA A 76 -22.57 7.63 10.29
C ALA A 76 -23.91 7.55 9.54
N GLN A 77 -23.94 7.91 8.27
CA GLN A 77 -25.10 7.85 7.38
C GLN A 77 -25.24 6.48 6.69
N GLY A 78 -24.35 5.52 6.98
CA GLY A 78 -24.38 4.17 6.39
C GLY A 78 -23.84 4.09 4.98
N THR A 79 -23.19 5.13 4.48
CA THR A 79 -22.58 5.19 3.13
C THR A 79 -21.08 4.94 3.20
N GLN A 80 -20.50 4.39 2.13
CA GLN A 80 -19.04 4.29 2.03
C GLN A 80 -18.46 5.69 1.81
N GLU A 81 -17.61 6.14 2.72
CA GLU A 81 -16.90 7.42 2.61
C GLU A 81 -15.39 7.19 2.45
N HIS A 82 -14.80 7.87 1.47
CA HIS A 82 -13.36 7.98 1.33
C HIS A 82 -12.83 8.95 2.39
N TYR A 83 -12.19 8.44 3.44
CA TYR A 83 -11.80 9.25 4.60
C TYR A 83 -10.30 9.57 4.66
N TYR A 84 -9.48 8.80 3.96
CA TYR A 84 -8.03 8.91 4.01
C TYR A 84 -7.39 8.49 2.69
N THR A 85 -6.30 9.15 2.33
CA THR A 85 -5.48 8.86 1.15
C THR A 85 -4.03 8.64 1.55
N THR A 86 -3.44 7.54 1.09
CA THR A 86 -1.98 7.37 1.07
C THR A 86 -1.50 7.43 -0.38
N LYS A 87 -0.70 8.45 -0.71
CA LYS A 87 -0.17 8.68 -2.05
C LYS A 87 1.34 8.46 -2.07
N LEU A 88 1.81 7.66 -3.01
CA LEU A 88 3.23 7.42 -3.28
C LEU A 88 3.60 8.07 -4.61
N GLU A 89 4.75 8.73 -4.65
CA GLU A 89 5.32 9.31 -5.88
C GLU A 89 6.64 8.62 -6.23
N ASP A 90 6.85 8.42 -7.54
CA ASP A 90 8.04 7.75 -8.08
C ASP A 90 8.30 6.39 -7.42
N ALA A 91 7.25 5.59 -7.30
CA ALA A 91 7.29 4.29 -6.67
C ALA A 91 7.84 3.21 -7.63
N ILE A 92 8.53 2.21 -7.07
CA ILE A 92 9.04 1.05 -7.78
C ILE A 92 8.65 -0.19 -7.00
N ILE A 93 8.19 -1.22 -7.70
CA ILE A 93 7.92 -2.53 -7.09
C ILE A 93 9.24 -3.22 -6.79
N VAL A 94 9.44 -3.63 -5.53
CA VAL A 94 10.67 -4.31 -5.09
C VAL A 94 10.50 -5.80 -4.90
N ALA A 95 9.27 -6.26 -4.65
CA ALA A 95 8.95 -7.67 -4.54
C ALA A 95 7.46 -7.90 -4.78
N ILE A 96 7.13 -9.06 -5.36
CA ILE A 96 5.77 -9.58 -5.39
C ILE A 96 5.80 -11.01 -4.83
N ASN A 97 5.02 -11.27 -3.79
CA ASN A 97 4.82 -12.60 -3.22
C ASN A 97 3.44 -13.13 -3.60
N ASN A 98 3.44 -14.19 -4.40
CA ASN A 98 2.24 -14.83 -4.89
C ASN A 98 1.90 -16.03 -3.98
N LYS A 99 0.70 -16.03 -3.40
CA LYS A 99 0.27 -17.03 -2.44
C LYS A 99 -1.08 -17.64 -2.82
N MET A 100 -1.10 -18.97 -2.85
CA MET A 100 -2.32 -19.76 -2.83
C MET A 100 -2.27 -20.67 -1.60
N HIS A 101 -3.28 -20.58 -0.74
CA HIS A 101 -3.36 -21.44 0.44
C HIS A 101 -3.69 -22.88 0.03
N ASN A 102 -3.32 -23.84 0.87
CA ASN A 102 -3.60 -25.26 0.62
C ASN A 102 -5.12 -25.52 0.62
N CYS A 103 -5.66 -26.03 -0.49
CA CYS A 103 -7.09 -26.34 -0.63
C CYS A 103 -7.58 -27.46 0.29
N GLN A 104 -6.68 -28.26 0.87
CA GLN A 104 -7.02 -29.33 1.81
C GLN A 104 -7.20 -28.83 3.24
N ASP A 105 -6.84 -27.57 3.52
CA ASP A 105 -7.02 -26.96 4.84
C ASP A 105 -8.35 -26.19 4.88
N PRO A 106 -9.37 -26.68 5.59
CA PRO A 106 -10.68 -26.02 5.68
C PRO A 106 -10.59 -24.62 6.31
N GLY A 107 -9.57 -24.37 7.15
CA GLY A 107 -9.36 -23.07 7.78
C GLY A 107 -9.06 -21.96 6.77
N ASN A 108 -8.53 -22.32 5.59
CA ASN A 108 -8.15 -21.38 4.55
C ASN A 108 -9.13 -21.31 3.37
N ALA A 109 -10.27 -22.01 3.45
CA ALA A 109 -11.23 -22.13 2.35
C ALA A 109 -11.84 -20.79 1.89
N HIS A 110 -11.81 -19.77 2.74
CA HIS A 110 -12.31 -18.42 2.45
C HIS A 110 -11.29 -17.55 1.71
N PHE A 111 -10.00 -17.94 1.69
CA PHE A 111 -8.99 -17.23 0.92
C PHE A 111 -8.98 -17.68 -0.53
N THR A 112 -8.75 -16.71 -1.42
CA THR A 112 -8.48 -16.96 -2.84
C THR A 112 -6.96 -16.93 -3.09
N HIS A 113 -6.57 -16.84 -4.36
CA HIS A 113 -5.22 -16.48 -4.76
C HIS A 113 -4.94 -15.03 -4.34
N LEU A 114 -3.87 -14.83 -3.58
CA LEU A 114 -3.43 -13.55 -3.07
C LEU A 114 -2.07 -13.18 -3.66
N GLU A 115 -1.86 -11.89 -3.85
CA GLU A 115 -0.64 -11.28 -4.37
C GLU A 115 -0.25 -10.14 -3.42
N GLU A 116 0.89 -10.29 -2.75
CA GLU A 116 1.47 -9.23 -1.91
C GLU A 116 2.47 -8.43 -2.73
N VAL A 117 2.18 -7.16 -2.97
CA VAL A 117 3.01 -6.27 -3.79
C VAL A 117 3.69 -5.26 -2.88
N GLN A 118 5.02 -5.21 -2.96
CA GLN A 118 5.85 -4.34 -2.14
C GLN A 118 6.40 -3.19 -2.96
N PHE A 119 6.19 -1.96 -2.49
CA PHE A 119 6.62 -0.74 -3.15
C PHE A 119 7.63 0.01 -2.29
N THR A 120 8.74 0.42 -2.92
CA THR A 120 9.55 1.53 -2.43
C THR A 120 9.16 2.79 -3.19
N TYR A 121 9.41 3.96 -2.61
CA TYR A 121 8.93 5.22 -3.15
C TYR A 121 9.90 6.35 -2.79
N ARG A 122 9.86 7.44 -3.57
CA ARG A 122 10.64 8.64 -3.27
C ARG A 122 9.94 9.50 -2.24
N LYS A 123 8.64 9.74 -2.44
CA LYS A 123 7.83 10.61 -1.60
C LYS A 123 6.52 9.93 -1.26
N ILE A 124 6.09 10.12 -0.03
CA ILE A 124 4.79 9.67 0.48
C ILE A 124 4.02 10.85 1.03
N THR A 125 2.73 10.88 0.76
CA THR A 125 1.80 11.89 1.29
C THR A 125 0.63 11.15 1.93
N TRP A 126 0.28 11.57 3.14
CA TRP A 126 -0.86 11.10 3.90
C TRP A 126 -1.85 12.23 4.04
N THR A 127 -3.10 11.98 3.68
CA THR A 127 -4.17 12.99 3.76
C THR A 127 -5.37 12.37 4.46
N HIS A 128 -5.86 13.01 5.52
CA HIS A 128 -7.14 12.67 6.10
C HIS A 128 -8.23 13.58 5.50
N GLU A 129 -8.86 13.11 4.42
CA GLU A 129 -9.78 13.90 3.58
C GLU A 129 -10.89 14.59 4.38
N VAL A 130 -11.51 13.87 5.32
CA VAL A 130 -12.64 14.40 6.12
C VAL A 130 -12.20 15.47 7.13
N SER A 131 -10.93 15.45 7.57
CA SER A 131 -10.41 16.36 8.60
C SER A 131 -9.54 17.47 8.00
N GLY A 132 -9.19 17.37 6.71
CA GLY A 132 -8.33 18.32 6.00
C GLY A 132 -6.86 18.31 6.42
N THR A 133 -6.43 17.39 7.30
CA THR A 133 -5.03 17.30 7.74
C THR A 133 -4.21 16.49 6.76
N SER A 134 -2.97 16.91 6.53
CA SER A 134 -2.03 16.19 5.68
C SER A 134 -0.62 16.22 6.24
N GLY A 135 0.18 15.23 5.85
CA GLY A 135 1.60 15.15 6.11
C GLY A 135 2.29 14.52 4.91
N SER A 136 3.56 14.82 4.70
CA SER A 136 4.35 14.21 3.63
C SER A 136 5.80 14.07 4.05
N ASP A 137 6.49 13.10 3.45
CA ASP A 137 7.94 13.00 3.54
C ASP A 137 8.53 12.70 2.16
N ASP A 138 9.68 13.30 1.87
CA ASP A 138 10.42 13.12 0.61
C ASP A 138 11.87 12.75 0.93
N TRP A 139 12.33 11.63 0.38
CA TRP A 139 13.70 11.18 0.55
C TRP A 139 14.73 12.21 0.04
N ARG A 140 14.41 12.94 -1.03
CA ARG A 140 15.32 13.93 -1.64
C ARG A 140 15.36 15.26 -0.91
N ALA A 141 14.30 15.59 -0.17
CA ALA A 141 14.15 16.84 0.54
C ALA A 141 13.66 16.54 1.97
N PRO A 142 14.54 15.99 2.83
CA PRO A 142 14.18 15.81 4.24
C PRO A 142 13.78 17.17 4.81
N VAL A 143 12.61 17.24 5.43
CA VAL A 143 12.18 18.43 6.17
C VAL A 143 13.17 18.62 7.32
N VAL A 144 13.87 19.76 7.31
CA VAL A 144 14.88 20.15 8.32
C VAL A 144 14.18 20.62 9.59
#